data_AF-A0A1F3XE12-F1
#
_entry.id   AF-A0A1F3XE12-F1
#
_cell.length_a   1.000
_cell.length_b   1.000
_cell.length_c   1.000
_cell.angle_alpha   90.00
_cell.angle_beta   90.00
_cell.angle_gamma   90.00
#
_symmetry.space_group_name_H-M   'P 1'
#
loop_
_entity.id
_entity.type
_entity.pdbx_description
1 polymer ?
#
loop_
_entity_poly.entity_id
_entity_poly.type
_entity_poly.pdbx_seq_one_letter_code
_entity_poly.pdbx_strand_id
1 'polypeptide(L)'
;MGQYKDGSGSSGHLSQVGWIHELARGEMHPEAEKLLQLGRSFDPQQLVEESTIEFLSELKQCFNEFARLFNGYSEAGTKFQEVKVYSVAQTAADFMVFRNQVKLVVTNSAHGAIQLSFAQHVRNNLAVDGQSLADVHTPGGVNQAQELLAQVGPFRDVYWTFQGEKVTASQVAKFYFAEFVRSTRDAKKLKTGNQLLLEQIKTLLQEKGLDL
;
A
#
# COMPACT_ATOMS: atom_id res chain seq x y z
N MET A 1 -49.91 24.22 -16.36
CA MET A 1 -48.82 25.23 -16.36
C MET A 1 -48.54 25.57 -14.92
N GLY A 2 -47.37 25.36 -14.33
CA GLY A 2 -46.14 24.75 -14.81
C GLY A 2 -45.50 23.98 -13.65
N GLN A 3 -44.79 22.92 -14.01
CA GLN A 3 -43.90 22.19 -13.12
C GLN A 3 -42.67 23.04 -12.83
N TYR A 4 -42.15 22.99 -11.61
CA TYR A 4 -40.73 23.18 -11.36
C TYR A 4 -40.15 21.87 -10.82
N LYS A 5 -39.40 21.20 -11.71
CA LYS A 5 -38.30 20.31 -11.37
C LYS A 5 -37.15 21.15 -10.83
N ASP A 6 -36.43 20.58 -9.87
CA ASP A 6 -34.98 20.70 -9.59
C ASP A 6 -34.79 20.47 -8.08
N GLY A 7 -33.84 19.71 -7.58
CA GLY A 7 -32.73 19.02 -8.20
C GLY A 7 -32.08 18.21 -7.10
N SER A 8 -31.72 16.97 -7.43
CA SER A 8 -30.81 16.12 -6.67
C SER A 8 -29.50 16.85 -6.37
N GLY A 9 -29.07 16.84 -5.11
CA GLY A 9 -27.68 17.17 -4.76
C GLY A 9 -27.52 17.91 -3.45
N SER A 10 -27.62 17.20 -2.32
CA SER A 10 -27.03 17.71 -1.07
C SER A 10 -26.80 16.57 -0.06
N SER A 11 -25.98 15.59 -0.44
CA SER A 11 -25.53 14.52 0.47
C SER A 11 -24.12 14.77 1.02
N GLY A 12 -23.55 15.97 0.80
CA GLY A 12 -22.17 16.29 1.19
C GLY A 12 -22.02 17.20 2.41
N HIS A 13 -23.09 17.84 2.90
CA HIS A 13 -22.99 18.90 3.93
C HIS A 13 -23.34 18.42 5.35
N LEU A 14 -23.99 17.26 5.49
CA LEU A 14 -24.46 16.71 6.77
C LEU A 14 -23.32 16.17 7.65
N SER A 15 -22.15 15.85 7.09
CA SER A 15 -21.00 15.38 7.87
C SER A 15 -20.30 16.50 8.65
N GLN A 16 -20.33 17.75 8.16
CA GLN A 16 -19.62 18.88 8.77
C GLN A 16 -20.30 19.40 10.06
N VAL A 17 -21.58 19.08 10.26
CA VAL A 17 -22.43 19.59 11.35
C VAL A 17 -22.83 18.48 12.34
N GLY A 18 -22.42 17.23 12.11
CA GLY A 18 -22.78 16.10 12.98
C GLY A 18 -22.31 16.27 14.42
N TRP A 19 -21.10 16.81 14.62
CA TRP A 19 -20.51 17.03 15.93
C TRP A 19 -21.31 18.00 16.81
N ILE A 20 -21.92 19.04 16.23
CA ILE A 20 -22.72 20.00 17.01
C ILE A 20 -24.07 19.39 17.40
N HIS A 21 -24.60 18.44 16.62
CA HIS A 21 -25.80 17.69 16.99
C HIS A 21 -25.51 16.69 18.12
N GLU A 22 -24.35 16.04 18.12
CA GLU A 22 -23.91 15.18 19.22
C GLU A 22 -23.68 16.00 20.50
N LEU A 23 -23.01 17.14 20.37
CA LEU A 23 -22.81 18.07 21.49
C LEU A 23 -24.14 18.57 22.06
N ALA A 24 -25.05 19.03 21.19
CA ALA A 24 -26.37 19.50 21.62
C ALA A 24 -27.19 18.39 22.29
N ARG A 25 -27.06 17.13 21.84
CA ARG A 25 -27.72 15.99 22.45
C ARG A 25 -27.16 15.67 23.84
N GLY A 26 -25.85 15.80 24.04
CA GLY A 26 -25.19 15.67 25.36
C GLY A 26 -25.70 16.70 26.36
N GLU A 27 -25.80 17.96 25.94
CA GLU A 27 -26.37 19.05 26.75
C GLU A 27 -27.83 18.82 27.14
N MET A 28 -28.64 18.21 26.26
CA MET A 28 -30.04 17.90 26.56
C MET A 28 -30.21 16.74 27.54
N HIS A 29 -29.24 15.82 27.62
CA HIS A 29 -29.32 14.61 28.43
C HIS A 29 -28.01 14.30 29.19
N PRO A 30 -27.59 15.18 30.13
CA PRO A 30 -26.28 15.08 30.78
C PRO A 30 -26.13 13.80 31.63
N GLU A 31 -27.20 13.32 32.26
CA GLU A 31 -27.17 12.10 33.07
C GLU A 31 -27.05 10.82 32.22
N ALA A 32 -27.57 10.84 30.98
CA ALA A 32 -27.45 9.71 30.06
C ALA A 32 -26.02 9.59 29.52
N GLU A 33 -25.36 10.73 29.23
CA GLU A 33 -23.96 10.76 28.81
C GLU A 33 -23.02 10.24 29.91
N LYS A 34 -23.29 10.62 31.16
CA LYS A 34 -22.56 10.17 32.36
C LYS A 34 -22.76 8.67 32.64
N LEU A 35 -23.96 8.14 32.40
CA LEU A 35 -24.28 6.72 32.56
C LEU A 35 -23.64 5.85 31.46
N LEU A 36 -23.63 6.35 30.23
CA LEU A 36 -23.13 5.63 29.05
C LEU A 36 -21.62 5.78 28.83
N GLN A 37 -20.92 6.57 29.67
CA GLN A 37 -19.50 6.91 29.48
C GLN A 37 -19.20 7.48 28.07
N LEU A 38 -20.20 8.08 27.40
CA LEU A 38 -20.05 8.65 26.05
C LEU A 38 -19.04 9.81 26.01
N GLY A 39 -18.71 10.40 27.16
CA GLY A 39 -17.64 11.39 27.32
C GLY A 39 -16.29 10.86 27.83
N ARG A 40 -16.14 9.54 28.08
CA ARG A 40 -14.89 8.91 28.53
C ARG A 40 -14.52 7.70 27.68
N SER A 41 -13.75 7.95 26.63
CA SER A 41 -12.52 7.22 26.30
C SER A 41 -12.02 7.73 24.95
N PHE A 42 -11.51 8.97 24.91
CA PHE A 42 -10.71 9.38 23.77
C PHE A 42 -9.37 8.68 23.90
N ASP A 43 -9.28 7.47 23.39
CA ASP A 43 -8.05 6.72 23.31
C ASP A 43 -7.28 7.20 22.07
N PRO A 44 -6.14 7.90 22.22
CA PRO A 44 -5.31 8.29 21.09
C PRO A 44 -4.92 7.09 20.23
N GLN A 45 -4.86 5.89 20.82
CA GLN A 45 -4.58 4.66 20.09
C GLN A 45 -5.72 4.31 19.14
N GLN A 46 -6.98 4.40 19.57
CA GLN A 46 -8.14 4.17 18.70
C GLN A 46 -8.19 5.18 17.55
N LEU A 47 -7.91 6.46 17.82
CA LEU A 47 -7.85 7.48 16.78
C LEU A 47 -6.80 7.15 15.71
N VAL A 48 -5.61 6.74 16.15
CA VAL A 48 -4.51 6.36 15.24
C VAL A 48 -4.86 5.09 14.47
N GLU A 49 -5.55 4.12 15.08
CA GLU A 49 -6.03 2.92 14.41
C GLU A 49 -7.04 3.23 13.30
N GLU A 50 -8.05 4.04 13.60
CA GLU A 50 -9.06 4.48 12.62
C GLU A 50 -8.37 5.21 11.45
N SER A 51 -7.48 6.16 11.75
CA SER A 51 -6.70 6.87 10.72
C SER A 51 -5.80 5.94 9.91
N THR A 52 -5.24 4.88 10.52
CA THR A 52 -4.42 3.87 9.83
C THR A 52 -5.24 3.08 8.82
N ILE A 53 -6.45 2.66 9.19
CA ILE A 53 -7.36 1.94 8.30
C ILE A 53 -7.81 2.83 7.14
N GLU A 54 -8.14 4.09 7.42
CA GLU A 54 -8.51 5.09 6.40
C GLU A 54 -7.37 5.33 5.41
N PHE A 55 -6.16 5.59 5.91
CA PHE A 55 -4.99 5.85 5.07
C PHE A 55 -4.63 4.65 4.19
N LEU A 56 -4.65 3.42 4.74
CA LEU A 56 -4.42 2.20 3.97
C LEU A 56 -5.48 1.98 2.90
N SER A 57 -6.74 2.29 3.21
CA SER A 57 -7.85 2.17 2.26
C SER A 57 -7.72 3.17 1.10
N GLU A 58 -7.38 4.43 1.39
CA GLU A 58 -7.12 5.46 0.37
C GLU A 58 -5.90 5.09 -0.49
N LEU A 59 -4.83 4.61 0.16
CA LEU A 59 -3.61 4.19 -0.51
C LEU A 59 -3.90 3.04 -1.49
N LYS A 60 -4.65 2.03 -1.04
CA LYS A 60 -5.09 0.91 -1.87
C LYS A 60 -5.96 1.37 -3.03
N GLN A 61 -6.87 2.32 -2.83
CA GLN A 61 -7.69 2.89 -3.90
C GLN A 61 -6.82 3.55 -4.97
N CYS A 62 -5.84 4.36 -4.55
CA CYS A 62 -4.85 4.96 -5.45
C CYS A 62 -4.09 3.89 -6.26
N PHE A 63 -3.65 2.80 -5.62
CA PHE A 63 -2.98 1.69 -6.30
C PHE A 63 -3.87 0.99 -7.33
N ASN A 64 -5.15 0.77 -7.02
CA ASN A 64 -6.11 0.19 -7.96
C ASN A 64 -6.32 1.08 -9.19
N GLU A 65 -6.45 2.40 -8.98
CA GLU A 65 -6.58 3.36 -10.07
C GLU A 65 -5.33 3.38 -10.96
N PHE A 66 -4.14 3.47 -10.37
CA PHE A 66 -2.88 3.46 -11.12
C PHE A 66 -2.67 2.15 -11.87
N ALA A 67 -2.98 0.99 -11.26
CA ALA A 67 -2.91 -0.30 -11.92
C ALA A 67 -3.87 -0.37 -13.12
N ARG A 68 -5.11 0.11 -12.98
CA ARG A 68 -6.10 0.17 -14.07
C ARG A 68 -5.60 1.02 -15.23
N LEU A 69 -5.14 2.24 -14.95
CA LEU A 69 -4.63 3.16 -15.98
C LEU A 69 -3.39 2.58 -16.66
N PHE A 70 -2.43 2.08 -15.88
CA PHE A 70 -1.21 1.49 -16.39
C PHE A 70 -1.49 0.27 -17.27
N ASN A 71 -2.33 -0.66 -16.82
CA ASN A 71 -2.67 -1.88 -17.57
C ASN A 71 -3.38 -1.56 -18.89
N GLY A 72 -4.18 -0.49 -18.95
CA GLY A 72 -4.82 -0.04 -20.19
C GLY A 72 -3.83 0.28 -21.32
N TYR A 73 -2.59 0.68 -21.02
CA TYR A 73 -1.56 0.88 -22.03
C TYR A 73 -0.96 -0.43 -22.59
N SER A 74 -1.14 -1.56 -21.91
CA SER A 74 -0.70 -2.89 -22.42
C SER A 74 -1.53 -3.34 -23.62
N GLU A 75 -2.82 -2.97 -23.63
CA GLU A 75 -3.78 -3.30 -24.69
C GLU A 75 -3.50 -2.53 -25.99
N ALA A 76 -2.82 -1.38 -25.90
CA ALA A 76 -2.59 -0.44 -27.01
C ALA A 76 -1.37 -0.76 -27.92
N GLY A 77 -0.75 -1.94 -27.80
CA GLY A 77 0.20 -2.44 -28.81
C GLY A 77 1.48 -3.10 -28.30
N THR A 78 1.82 -2.98 -27.02
CA THR A 78 2.96 -3.71 -26.41
C THR A 78 2.49 -4.50 -25.19
N LYS A 79 2.26 -5.80 -25.35
CA LYS A 79 1.80 -6.65 -24.25
C LYS A 79 2.86 -6.75 -23.15
N PHE A 80 2.54 -6.25 -21.96
CA PHE A 80 3.28 -6.51 -20.74
C PHE A 80 2.38 -7.17 -19.68
N GLN A 81 2.99 -7.88 -18.73
CA GLN A 81 2.23 -8.48 -17.63
C GLN A 81 1.57 -7.39 -16.80
N GLU A 82 0.28 -7.57 -16.54
CA GLU A 82 -0.54 -6.66 -15.75
C GLU A 82 -0.07 -6.54 -14.30
N VAL A 83 -0.25 -5.35 -13.74
CA VAL A 83 -0.18 -5.10 -12.30
C VAL A 83 -1.47 -5.57 -11.65
N LYS A 84 -1.38 -6.40 -10.62
CA LYS A 84 -2.53 -6.89 -9.85
C LYS A 84 -2.45 -6.39 -8.41
N VAL A 85 -3.58 -5.93 -7.87
CA VAL A 85 -3.70 -5.49 -6.47
C VAL A 85 -4.61 -6.46 -5.73
N TYR A 86 -4.16 -6.96 -4.59
CA TYR A 86 -4.88 -7.96 -3.79
C TYR A 86 -5.03 -7.48 -2.36
N SER A 87 -6.21 -7.68 -1.76
CA SER A 87 -6.37 -7.57 -0.30
C SER A 87 -5.67 -8.74 0.40
N VAL A 88 -5.15 -8.50 1.61
CA VAL A 88 -4.71 -9.59 2.50
C VAL A 88 -5.89 -10.02 3.37
N ALA A 89 -6.18 -11.32 3.38
CA ALA A 89 -7.28 -11.85 4.20
C ALA A 89 -7.01 -11.65 5.69
N GLN A 90 -8.08 -11.50 6.48
CA GLN A 90 -8.02 -11.37 7.95
C GLN A 90 -7.26 -10.13 8.45
N THR A 91 -7.11 -9.12 7.60
CA THR A 91 -6.55 -7.81 7.97
C THR A 91 -7.59 -6.73 7.68
N ALA A 92 -7.52 -5.60 8.38
CA ALA A 92 -8.49 -4.51 8.19
C ALA A 92 -8.34 -3.86 6.80
N ALA A 93 -7.09 -3.58 6.38
CA ALA A 93 -6.84 -2.82 5.16
C ALA A 93 -5.54 -3.19 4.42
N ASP A 94 -4.82 -4.25 4.84
CA ASP A 94 -3.56 -4.62 4.20
C ASP A 94 -3.77 -5.11 2.77
N PHE A 95 -2.79 -4.84 1.91
CA PHE A 95 -2.86 -5.22 0.51
C PHE A 95 -1.46 -5.49 -0.06
N MET A 96 -1.43 -6.17 -1.20
CA MET A 96 -0.21 -6.41 -1.96
C MET A 96 -0.40 -6.08 -3.43
N VAL A 97 0.66 -5.64 -4.07
CA VAL A 97 0.75 -5.36 -5.50
C VAL A 97 1.70 -6.36 -6.13
N PHE A 98 1.30 -6.97 -7.25
CA PHE A 98 2.04 -8.07 -7.85
C PHE A 98 2.19 -7.91 -9.36
N ARG A 99 3.41 -8.16 -9.86
CA ARG A 99 3.78 -8.17 -11.27
C ARG A 99 5.15 -8.84 -11.42
N ASN A 100 5.36 -9.63 -12.47
CA ASN A 100 6.65 -10.25 -12.83
C ASN A 100 7.38 -10.92 -11.65
N GLN A 101 6.68 -11.67 -10.79
CA GLN A 101 7.22 -12.33 -9.60
C GLN A 101 7.76 -11.39 -8.50
N VAL A 102 7.52 -10.09 -8.61
CA VAL A 102 7.78 -9.09 -7.57
C VAL A 102 6.46 -8.77 -6.88
N LYS A 103 6.52 -8.73 -5.55
CA LYS A 103 5.45 -8.27 -4.68
C LYS A 103 5.89 -6.98 -4.00
N LEU A 104 5.00 -6.01 -3.94
CA LEU A 104 5.06 -4.93 -2.96
C LEU A 104 3.97 -5.24 -1.92
N VAL A 105 4.36 -5.39 -0.67
CA VAL A 105 3.46 -5.70 0.45
C VAL A 105 3.31 -4.43 1.28
N VAL A 106 2.07 -4.03 1.54
CA VAL A 106 1.72 -2.87 2.36
C VAL A 106 0.87 -3.35 3.52
N THR A 107 1.40 -3.21 4.74
CA THR A 107 0.82 -3.80 5.96
C THR A 107 0.85 -2.82 7.11
N ASN A 108 -0.19 -2.85 7.94
CA ASN A 108 -0.15 -2.26 9.27
C ASN A 108 0.80 -3.07 10.18
N SER A 109 2.01 -2.58 10.44
CA SER A 109 3.04 -3.32 11.21
C SER A 109 2.86 -3.17 12.72
N ALA A 110 2.40 -2.01 13.17
CA ALA A 110 2.12 -1.66 14.56
C ALA A 110 1.16 -0.46 14.62
N HIS A 111 0.64 -0.13 15.81
CA HIS A 111 -0.23 1.04 15.98
C HIS A 111 0.45 2.31 15.44
N GLY A 112 -0.13 2.91 14.40
CA GLY A 112 0.41 4.11 13.76
C GLY A 112 1.63 3.86 12.89
N ALA A 113 1.89 2.63 12.47
CA ALA A 113 3.01 2.29 11.60
C ALA A 113 2.54 1.46 10.40
N ILE A 114 2.81 1.96 9.20
CA ILE A 114 2.54 1.25 7.94
C ILE A 114 3.87 0.89 7.31
N GLN A 115 4.10 -0.40 7.10
CA GLN A 115 5.28 -0.92 6.44
C GLN A 115 5.02 -1.18 4.96
N LEU A 116 5.98 -0.79 4.12
CA LEU A 116 6.03 -1.07 2.69
C LEU A 116 7.30 -1.86 2.39
N SER A 117 7.16 -3.06 1.81
CA SER A 117 8.30 -3.92 1.52
C SER A 117 8.20 -4.61 0.16
N PHE A 118 9.32 -4.67 -0.56
CA PHE A 118 9.42 -5.47 -1.78
C PHE A 118 9.86 -6.89 -1.45
N ALA A 119 9.16 -7.86 -2.02
CA ALA A 119 9.55 -9.26 -1.97
C ALA A 119 9.69 -9.81 -3.40
N GLN A 120 10.88 -10.32 -3.73
CA GLN A 120 11.13 -11.02 -5.00
C GLN A 120 11.17 -12.52 -4.75
N HIS A 121 10.45 -13.29 -5.55
CA HIS A 121 10.49 -14.74 -5.46
C HIS A 121 11.78 -15.25 -6.15
N VAL A 122 12.92 -15.16 -5.47
CA VAL A 122 14.14 -15.86 -5.88
C VAL A 122 13.97 -17.32 -5.47
N ARG A 123 13.94 -18.25 -6.44
CA ARG A 123 14.11 -19.68 -6.13
C ARG A 123 15.57 -19.88 -5.72
N ASN A 124 15.91 -19.56 -4.48
CA ASN A 124 17.11 -20.12 -3.87
C ASN A 124 16.74 -21.50 -3.32
N ASN A 125 17.24 -22.54 -3.97
CA ASN A 125 17.46 -23.82 -3.31
C ASN A 125 18.42 -23.53 -2.14
N LEU A 126 18.05 -23.96 -0.93
CA LEU A 126 18.79 -23.84 0.33
C LEU A 126 18.78 -22.46 1.00
N ALA A 127 17.79 -22.28 1.89
CA ALA A 127 17.98 -21.62 3.17
C ALA A 127 17.11 -22.37 4.20
N VAL A 128 17.61 -23.52 4.66
CA VAL A 128 17.29 -24.04 5.98
C VAL A 128 18.05 -23.15 6.97
N ASP A 129 17.39 -22.82 8.08
CA ASP A 129 17.79 -21.86 9.11
C ASP A 129 17.62 -20.38 8.75
N GLY A 130 16.39 -19.87 8.96
CA GLY A 130 16.07 -18.73 9.83
C GLY A 130 16.75 -17.37 9.65
N GLN A 131 17.67 -17.20 8.70
CA GLN A 131 18.38 -15.96 8.43
C GLN A 131 18.23 -15.64 6.94
N SER A 132 17.21 -14.85 6.63
CA SER A 132 17.20 -14.07 5.41
C SER A 132 18.49 -13.24 5.37
N LEU A 133 19.35 -13.53 4.39
CA LEU A 133 20.54 -12.74 4.04
C LEU A 133 20.10 -11.34 3.58
N ALA A 134 19.75 -10.50 4.54
CA ALA A 134 19.80 -9.06 4.41
C ALA A 134 21.22 -8.65 4.80
N ASP A 135 22.15 -8.63 3.84
CA ASP A 135 23.30 -7.71 3.92
C ASP A 135 24.08 -7.62 2.60
N VAL A 136 23.58 -6.75 1.73
CA VAL A 136 24.46 -5.86 0.96
C VAL A 136 23.86 -4.47 1.12
N HIS A 137 24.42 -3.70 2.05
CA HIS A 137 24.14 -2.29 2.26
C HIS A 137 24.40 -1.52 0.95
N THR A 138 23.35 -1.37 0.15
CA THR A 138 23.26 -0.37 -0.90
C THR A 138 22.38 0.74 -0.33
N PRO A 139 22.89 1.94 -0.05
CA PRO A 139 22.04 3.05 0.38
C PRO A 139 21.09 3.36 -0.78
N GLY A 140 19.79 3.09 -0.59
CA GLY A 140 18.77 3.17 -1.65
C GLY A 140 18.35 1.85 -2.29
N GLY A 141 18.67 0.70 -1.68
CA GLY A 141 18.22 -0.60 -2.17
C GLY A 141 16.72 -0.85 -1.95
N VAL A 142 16.00 -1.18 -3.02
CA VAL A 142 14.57 -1.58 -3.10
C VAL A 142 14.19 -2.72 -2.12
N ASN A 143 15.16 -3.35 -1.45
CA ASN A 143 14.96 -4.50 -0.56
C ASN A 143 14.85 -4.17 0.93
N GLN A 144 15.01 -2.91 1.36
CA GLN A 144 14.73 -2.54 2.75
C GLN A 144 13.26 -2.19 2.92
N ALA A 145 12.62 -2.77 3.93
CA ALA A 145 11.28 -2.39 4.33
C ALA A 145 11.30 -0.94 4.81
N GLN A 146 10.39 -0.14 4.26
CA GLN A 146 10.23 1.28 4.57
C GLN A 146 8.98 1.48 5.40
N GLU A 147 8.99 2.48 6.28
CA GLU A 147 7.92 2.70 7.24
C GLU A 147 7.35 4.12 7.13
N LEU A 148 6.03 4.21 7.20
CA LEU A 148 5.28 5.44 7.41
C LEU A 148 4.81 5.48 8.85
N LEU A 149 4.96 6.64 9.50
CA LEU A 149 4.61 6.82 10.89
C LEU A 149 3.49 7.85 11.02
N ALA A 150 2.44 7.47 11.75
CA ALA A 150 1.37 8.36 12.17
C ALA A 150 1.89 9.28 13.28
N GLN A 151 1.55 10.56 13.16
CA GLN A 151 1.82 11.56 14.18
C GLN A 151 0.53 12.28 14.51
N VAL A 152 0.28 12.46 15.81
CA VAL A 152 -0.89 13.20 16.30
C VAL A 152 -0.49 14.66 16.46
N GLY A 153 -1.06 15.51 15.61
CA GLY A 153 -0.89 16.96 15.63
C GLY A 153 -1.85 17.67 16.60
N PRO A 154 -1.80 19.01 16.60
CA PRO A 154 -2.78 19.82 17.31
C PRO A 154 -4.21 19.46 16.89
N PHE A 155 -5.16 19.65 17.80
CA PHE A 155 -6.59 19.39 17.55
C PHE A 155 -6.91 17.95 17.14
N ARG A 156 -6.03 16.98 17.47
CA ARG A 156 -6.21 15.56 17.15
C ARG A 156 -6.14 15.26 15.66
N ASP A 157 -5.48 16.12 14.90
CA ASP A 157 -5.23 15.88 13.49
C ASP A 157 -4.13 14.82 13.33
N VAL A 158 -4.50 13.61 12.90
CA VAL A 158 -3.53 12.54 12.60
C VAL A 158 -3.00 12.75 11.20
N TYR A 159 -1.68 12.87 11.08
CA TYR A 159 -1.00 12.98 9.79
C TYR A 159 0.10 11.93 9.67
N TRP A 160 0.39 11.57 8.42
CA TRP A 160 1.39 10.54 8.11
C TRP A 160 2.70 11.17 7.72
N THR A 161 3.80 10.57 8.17
CA THR A 161 5.15 11.02 7.86
C THR A 161 5.99 9.91 7.24
N PHE A 162 6.83 10.29 6.29
CA PHE A 162 7.88 9.45 5.72
C PHE A 162 9.20 10.16 5.92
N GLN A 163 10.14 9.53 6.65
CA GLN A 163 11.44 10.14 6.99
C GLN A 163 11.30 11.53 7.65
N GLY A 164 10.24 11.72 8.44
CA GLY A 164 9.95 12.98 9.14
C GLY A 164 9.13 14.00 8.34
N GLU A 165 8.92 13.79 7.04
CA GLU A 165 8.16 14.70 6.18
C GLU A 165 6.71 14.26 6.03
N LYS A 166 5.77 15.22 6.07
CA LYS A 166 4.34 14.93 5.91
C LYS A 166 4.02 14.39 4.52
N VAL A 167 3.23 13.33 4.45
CA VAL A 167 2.84 12.68 3.20
C VAL A 167 1.35 12.36 3.17
N THR A 168 0.78 12.41 1.97
CA THR A 168 -0.57 11.95 1.66
C THR A 168 -0.53 10.56 1.02
N ALA A 169 -1.63 9.80 1.10
CA ALA A 169 -1.73 8.49 0.48
C ALA A 169 -1.46 8.54 -1.04
N SER A 170 -1.95 9.59 -1.73
CA SER A 170 -1.69 9.79 -3.16
C SER A 170 -0.20 9.97 -3.48
N GLN A 171 0.54 10.74 -2.68
CA GLN A 171 1.99 10.94 -2.88
C GLN A 171 2.76 9.64 -2.68
N VAL A 172 2.44 8.91 -1.61
CA VAL A 172 3.04 7.60 -1.31
C VAL A 172 2.74 6.62 -2.46
N ALA A 173 1.48 6.49 -2.87
CA ALA A 173 1.09 5.59 -3.96
C ALA A 173 1.85 5.92 -5.25
N LYS A 174 1.97 7.20 -5.62
CA LYS A 174 2.70 7.62 -6.84
C LYS A 174 4.17 7.21 -6.78
N PHE A 175 4.83 7.47 -5.66
CA PHE A 175 6.23 7.13 -5.47
C PHE A 175 6.47 5.61 -5.56
N TYR A 176 5.76 4.83 -4.74
CA TYR A 176 5.96 3.38 -4.67
C TYR A 176 5.45 2.65 -5.92
N PHE A 177 4.39 3.12 -6.57
CA PHE A 177 3.92 2.52 -7.83
C PHE A 177 4.95 2.71 -8.95
N ALA A 178 5.57 3.90 -9.05
CA ALA A 178 6.63 4.15 -10.04
C ALA A 178 7.85 3.26 -9.79
N GLU A 179 8.30 3.16 -8.54
CA GLU A 179 9.38 2.24 -8.14
C GLU A 179 9.04 0.78 -8.43
N PHE A 180 7.80 0.36 -8.16
CA PHE A 180 7.33 -0.99 -8.45
C PHE A 180 7.32 -1.33 -9.94
N VAL A 181 6.85 -0.42 -10.79
CA VAL A 181 6.87 -0.64 -12.24
C VAL A 181 8.31 -0.68 -12.77
N ARG A 182 9.22 0.14 -12.23
CA ARG A 182 10.64 0.13 -12.58
C ARG A 182 11.30 -1.20 -12.18
N SER A 183 11.19 -1.60 -10.92
CA SER A 183 11.83 -2.82 -10.39
C SER A 183 11.32 -4.09 -11.10
N THR A 184 10.03 -4.14 -11.41
CA THR A 184 9.41 -5.27 -12.14
C THR A 184 9.84 -5.35 -13.61
N ARG A 185 10.36 -4.28 -14.20
CA ARG A 185 10.91 -4.28 -15.56
C ARG A 185 12.33 -4.85 -15.59
N ASP A 186 13.17 -4.46 -14.62
CA ASP A 186 14.58 -4.85 -14.61
C ASP A 186 14.78 -6.32 -14.22
N ALA A 187 13.91 -6.87 -13.36
CA ALA A 187 13.87 -8.30 -13.07
C ALA A 187 13.67 -9.19 -14.32
N LYS A 188 12.94 -8.69 -15.33
CA LYS A 188 12.76 -9.40 -16.61
C LYS A 188 14.06 -9.44 -17.43
N LYS A 189 14.81 -8.33 -17.47
CA LYS A 189 16.08 -8.23 -18.21
C LYS A 189 17.13 -9.19 -17.66
N LEU A 190 17.26 -9.27 -16.34
CA LEU A 190 18.15 -10.20 -15.65
C LEU A 190 17.84 -11.66 -16.00
N LYS A 191 16.55 -12.04 -16.02
CA LYS A 191 16.14 -13.41 -16.37
C LYS A 191 16.50 -13.78 -17.82
N THR A 192 16.28 -12.87 -18.76
CA THR A 192 16.62 -13.10 -20.18
C THR A 192 18.14 -13.19 -20.39
N GLY A 193 18.93 -12.35 -19.72
CA GLY A 193 20.40 -12.43 -19.77
C GLY A 193 20.93 -13.74 -19.21
N ASN A 194 20.42 -14.18 -18.06
CA ASN A 194 20.83 -15.45 -17.44
C ASN A 194 20.45 -16.67 -18.30
N GLN A 195 19.30 -16.65 -18.97
CA GLN A 195 18.95 -17.73 -19.90
C GLN A 195 19.88 -17.80 -21.10
N LEU A 196 20.26 -16.66 -21.68
CA LEU A 196 21.20 -16.61 -22.80
C LEU A 196 22.57 -17.17 -22.41
N LEU A 197 23.06 -16.82 -21.22
CA LEU A 197 24.32 -17.33 -20.69
C LEU A 197 24.27 -18.85 -20.45
N LEU A 198 23.17 -19.37 -19.91
CA LEU A 198 23.00 -20.80 -19.69
C LEU A 198 22.95 -21.59 -21.01
N GLU A 199 22.27 -21.07 -22.03
CA GLU A 199 22.27 -21.64 -23.37
C GLU A 199 23.69 -21.66 -23.96
N GLN A 200 24.44 -20.55 -23.87
CA GLN A 200 25.83 -20.49 -24.33
C GLN A 200 26.74 -21.50 -23.60
N ILE A 201 26.61 -21.62 -22.28
CA ILE A 201 27.35 -22.60 -21.48
C ILE A 201 27.01 -24.02 -21.94
N LYS A 202 25.73 -24.32 -22.17
CA LYS A 202 25.28 -25.63 -22.63
C LYS A 202 25.84 -25.97 -24.01
N THR A 203 25.83 -25.03 -24.94
CA THR A 203 26.42 -25.21 -26.28
C THR A 203 27.92 -25.48 -26.19
N LEU A 204 28.66 -24.71 -25.37
CA LEU A 204 30.10 -24.90 -25.17
C LEU A 204 30.43 -26.26 -24.54
N LEU A 205 29.59 -26.75 -23.61
CA LEU A 205 29.78 -28.06 -22.99
C LEU A 205 29.53 -29.20 -23.97
N GLN A 206 28.50 -29.08 -24.83
CA GLN A 206 28.24 -30.04 -25.91
C GLN A 206 29.38 -30.08 -26.94
N GLU A 207 29.93 -28.92 -27.34
CA GLU A 207 31.09 -28.85 -28.26
C GLU A 207 32.36 -29.48 -27.67
N LYS A 208 32.50 -29.48 -26.35
CA LYS A 208 33.64 -30.04 -25.62
C LYS A 208 33.52 -31.55 -25.36
N GLY A 209 32.42 -32.20 -25.80
CA GLY A 209 32.22 -33.64 -25.64
C GLY A 209 31.97 -34.08 -24.18
N LEU A 210 31.56 -33.15 -23.31
CA LEU A 210 31.14 -33.45 -21.95
C LEU A 210 29.61 -33.51 -21.92
N ASP A 211 29.06 -34.72 -22.01
CA ASP A 211 27.64 -34.95 -21.74
C ASP A 211 27.36 -34.71 -20.25
N LEU A 212 26.31 -33.96 -19.96
CA LEU A 212 25.75 -33.72 -18.62
C LEU A 212 24.72 -34.79 -18.28
#